data_AF-A0A1G6DS11-F1
#
_entry.id   AF-A0A1G6DS11-F1
#
_cell.length_a   1.000
_cell.length_b   1.000
_cell.length_c   1.000
_cell.angle_alpha   90.00
_cell.angle_beta   90.00
_cell.angle_gamma   90.00
#
_symmetry.space_group_name_H-M   'P 1'
#
loop_
_entity.id
_entity.type
_entity.pdbx_description
1 polymer ?
#
loop_
_entity_poly.entity_id
_entity_poly.type
_entity_poly.pdbx_seq_one_letter_code
_entity_poly.pdbx_strand_id
1 'polypeptide(L)' 'MAYHFEHSAPISMDEHVKILGDDELLDFWEESQYLDGFLQENEIQITQTMGNCERLILQELQLRFCQREQPQRVNAVR' A
#
# COMPACT_ATOMS: atom_id res chain seq x y z
N MET A 1 17.87 1.23 21.43
CA MET A 1 17.24 2.36 20.74
C MET A 1 15.79 1.97 20.53
N ALA A 2 14.88 2.49 21.36
CA ALA A 2 13.46 2.19 21.28
C ALA A 2 12.82 3.35 20.50
N TYR A 3 12.37 3.08 19.28
CA TYR A 3 11.59 4.04 18.50
C TYR A 3 10.26 4.18 19.22
N HIS A 4 10.07 5.34 19.84
CA HIS A 4 8.89 5.67 20.60
C HIS A 4 7.74 5.86 19.61
N PHE A 5 6.95 4.81 19.38
CA PHE A 5 5.68 4.91 18.67
C PHE A 5 4.70 5.59 19.64
N GLU A 6 4.76 6.91 19.70
CA GLU A 6 3.73 7.74 20.35
C GLU A 6 2.40 7.44 19.68
N HIS A 7 1.65 6.50 20.28
CA HIS A 7 0.21 6.51 20.51
C HIS A 7 -0.68 7.32 19.55
N SER A 8 -0.43 7.28 18.24
CA SER A 8 -1.42 7.66 17.24
C SER A 8 -2.44 6.52 17.22
N ALA A 9 -3.72 6.86 17.20
CA ALA A 9 -4.82 5.91 17.09
C ALA A 9 -4.50 4.82 16.06
N PRO A 10 -5.01 3.58 16.17
CA PRO A 10 -4.77 2.54 15.17
C PRO A 10 -5.18 3.09 13.80
N ILE A 11 -4.19 3.57 13.06
CA ILE A 11 -4.38 4.18 11.76
C ILE A 11 -4.81 3.00 10.89
N SER A 12 -5.95 3.15 10.20
CA SER A 12 -6.47 2.08 9.37
C SER A 12 -5.42 1.72 8.31
N MET A 13 -5.33 0.45 7.92
CA MET A 13 -4.40 0.01 6.86
C MET A 13 -4.54 0.85 5.58
N ASP A 14 -5.77 1.27 5.26
CA ASP A 14 -6.08 2.18 4.16
C ASP A 14 -5.38 3.55 4.29
N GLU A 15 -5.31 4.08 5.51
CA GLU A 15 -4.67 5.36 5.77
C GLU A 15 -3.14 5.21 5.83
N HIS A 16 -2.60 4.09 6.33
CA HIS A 16 -1.17 3.76 6.20
C HIS A 16 -0.71 3.70 4.74
N VAL A 17 -1.43 2.97 3.89
CA VAL A 17 -1.10 2.84 2.46
C VAL A 17 -1.08 4.19 1.74
N LYS A 18 -1.94 5.13 2.15
CA LYS A 18 -1.99 6.50 1.58
C LYS A 18 -0.83 7.38 2.02
N ILE A 19 -0.25 7.15 3.20
CA ILE A 19 0.84 7.96 3.74
C ILE A 19 2.18 7.55 3.10
N LEU A 20 2.31 6.30 2.64
CA LEU A 20 3.54 5.79 2.02
C LEU A 20 3.90 6.56 0.74
N GLY A 21 5.19 6.86 0.58
CA GLY A 21 5.76 7.33 -0.68
C GLY A 21 5.59 6.30 -1.80
N ASP A 22 5.82 6.70 -3.05
CA ASP A 22 5.66 5.78 -4.19
C ASP A 22 6.63 4.61 -4.15
N ASP A 23 7.91 4.88 -3.85
CA ASP A 23 8.94 3.85 -3.72
C ASP A 23 8.70 2.98 -2.48
N GLU A 24 8.30 3.58 -1.36
CA GLU A 24 7.98 2.86 -0.11
C GLU A 24 6.75 1.94 -0.28
N LEU A 25 5.75 2.36 -1.06
CA LEU A 25 4.57 1.54 -1.35
C LEU A 25 4.92 0.34 -2.24
N LEU A 26 5.84 0.52 -3.18
CA LEU A 26 6.35 -0.54 -4.05
C LEU A 26 7.16 -1.56 -3.25
N ASP A 27 8.08 -1.10 -2.39
CA ASP A 27 8.86 -1.96 -1.49
C ASP A 27 7.92 -2.77 -0.58
N PHE A 28 6.93 -2.11 0.03
CA PHE A 28 5.94 -2.76 0.89
C PHE A 28 5.11 -3.83 0.16
N TRP A 29 4.77 -3.57 -1.11
CA TRP A 29 4.07 -4.55 -1.94
C TRP A 29 4.94 -5.79 -2.20
N GLU A 30 6.21 -5.59 -2.58
CA GLU A 30 7.15 -6.68 -2.84
C GLU A 30 7.36 -7.55 -1.58
N GLU A 31 7.59 -6.93 -0.43
CA GLU A 31 7.72 -7.64 0.85
C GLU A 31 6.47 -8.45 1.19
N SER A 32 5.28 -7.88 0.92
CA SER A 32 4.00 -8.56 1.15
C SER A 32 3.86 -9.82 0.28
N GLN A 33 4.30 -9.77 -0.98
CA GLN A 33 4.27 -10.92 -1.90
C GLN A 33 5.30 -11.99 -1.49
N TYR A 34 6.49 -11.58 -1.05
CA TYR A 34 7.49 -12.51 -0.53
C TYR A 34 6.98 -13.25 0.71
N LEU A 35 6.33 -12.52 1.62
CA LEU A 35 5.70 -13.10 2.81
C LEU A 35 4.58 -14.07 2.44
N ASP A 36 3.74 -13.74 1.45
CA ASP A 36 2.64 -14.62 1.00
C ASP A 36 3.17 -15.95 0.47
N GLY A 37 4.22 -15.90 -0.37
CA GLY A 37 4.88 -17.10 -0.87
C GLY A 37 5.47 -17.97 0.24
N PHE A 38 6.11 -17.34 1.24
CA PHE A 38 6.61 -18.05 2.41
C PHE A 38 5.49 -18.70 3.23
N LEU A 39 4.37 -18.00 3.44
CA LEU A 39 3.21 -18.51 4.17
C LEU A 39 2.54 -19.65 3.41
N GLN A 40 2.43 -19.55 2.09
CA GLN A 40 1.90 -20.58 1.22
C GLN A 40 2.77 -21.85 1.26
N GLU A 41 4.10 -21.70 1.22
CA GLU A 41 5.05 -22.82 1.34
C GLU A 41 4.91 -23.55 2.69
N ASN A 42 4.61 -22.82 3.76
CA ASN A 42 4.43 -23.37 5.10
C ASN A 42 2.97 -23.79 5.40
N GLU A 43 2.08 -23.80 4.40
CA GLU A 43 0.64 -24.08 4.53
C GLU A 43 -0.08 -23.22 5.60
N ILE A 44 0.44 -22.02 5.89
CA ILE A 44 -0.12 -21.09 6.87
C ILE A 44 -1.23 -20.28 6.19
N GLN A 45 -2.48 -20.63 6.48
CA GLN A 45 -3.64 -19.94 5.92
C GLN A 45 -3.90 -18.59 6.63
N ILE A 46 -3.46 -17.49 6.01
CA ILE A 46 -3.83 -16.11 6.41
C ILE A 46 -4.88 -15.56 5.42
N THR A 47 -6.06 -16.18 5.40
CA THR A 47 -6.96 -16.14 4.23
C THR A 47 -7.84 -14.91 4.07
N GLN A 48 -7.86 -13.96 5.02
CA GLN A 48 -8.76 -12.79 4.92
C GLN A 48 -8.08 -11.45 5.14
N THR A 49 -7.25 -11.31 6.17
CA THR A 49 -6.58 -10.02 6.47
C THR A 49 -5.54 -9.66 5.41
N MET A 50 -4.82 -10.66 4.88
CA MET A 50 -3.75 -10.43 3.92
C MET A 50 -4.29 -10.08 2.53
N GLY A 51 -5.33 -10.79 2.06
CA GLY A 51 -6.02 -10.45 0.80
C GLY A 51 -6.67 -9.06 0.82
N ASN A 52 -7.13 -8.59 1.99
CA ASN A 52 -7.61 -7.22 2.14
C ASN A 52 -6.47 -6.19 2.03
N CYS A 53 -5.27 -6.49 2.54
CA CYS A 53 -4.11 -5.62 2.42
C CYS A 53 -3.62 -5.51 0.97
N GLU A 54 -3.45 -6.65 0.29
CA GLU A 54 -3.05 -6.67 -1.12
C GLU A 54 -4.02 -5.86 -1.98
N ARG A 55 -5.33 -6.04 -1.76
CA ARG A 55 -6.34 -5.28 -2.49
C ARG A 55 -6.20 -3.77 -2.28
N LEU A 56 -5.94 -3.31 -1.06
CA LEU A 56 -5.75 -1.89 -0.75
C LEU A 56 -4.49 -1.33 -1.43
N ILE A 57 -3.38 -2.08 -1.38
CA ILE A 57 -2.12 -1.70 -2.03
C ILE A 57 -2.31 -1.57 -3.54
N LEU A 58 -2.95 -2.55 -4.19
CA LEU A 58 -3.21 -2.52 -5.63
C LEU A 58 -4.15 -1.37 -6.03
N GLN A 59 -5.17 -1.08 -5.23
CA GLN A 59 -6.07 0.05 -5.47
C GLN A 59 -5.33 1.39 -5.43
N GLU A 60 -4.44 1.59 -4.46
CA GLU A 60 -3.65 2.81 -4.35
C GLU A 60 -2.64 2.92 -5.50
N LEU A 61 -1.92 1.83 -5.83
CA LEU A 61 -0.99 1.81 -6.97
C LEU A 61 -1.70 2.18 -8.28
N GLN A 62 -2.89 1.62 -8.54
CA GLN A 62 -3.70 1.98 -9.70
C GLN A 62 -4.12 3.45 -9.68
N LEU A 63 -4.54 3.97 -8.53
CA LEU A 63 -4.96 5.35 -8.37
C LEU A 63 -3.80 6.33 -8.68
N ARG A 64 -2.61 6.06 -8.15
CA ARG A 64 -1.42 6.88 -8.40
C ARG A 64 -0.94 6.78 -9.85
N PHE A 65 -1.04 5.61 -10.46
CA PHE A 65 -0.76 5.44 -11.88
C PHE A 65 -1.72 6.29 -12.73
N CYS A 66 -3.02 6.24 -12.46
CA CYS A 66 -4.03 7.06 -13.15
C CYS A 66 -3.80 8.56 -12.93
N GLN A 67 -3.38 8.99 -11.74
CA GLN A 67 -3.07 10.40 -11.47
C GLN A 67 -1.83 10.88 -12.20
N ARG A 68 -0.79 10.04 -12.29
CA ARG A 68 0.44 10.33 -13.06
C ARG A 68 0.16 10.38 -14.56
N GLU A 69 -0.74 9.55 -15.06
CA GLU A 69 -1.15 9.51 -16.47
C GLU A 69 -2.22 10.56 -16.84
N GLN A 70 -2.69 11.40 -15.91
CA GLN A 70 -3.44 12.59 -16.28
C GLN A 70 -2.43 13.65 -16.76
N PRO A 71 -2.21 13.83 -18.08
CA PRO A 71 -1.45 14.98 -18.52
C PRO A 71 -2.24 16.18 -18.01
N GLN A 72 -1.59 17.01 -17.19
CA GLN A 72 -2.10 18.29 -16.76
C GLN A 72 -2.90 18.93 -17.91
N ARG A 73 -4.23 19.01 -17.77
CA ARG A 73 -5.03 19.98 -18.52
C ARG A 73 -4.74 21.36 -17.92
N VAL A 74 -3.47 21.76 -17.96
CA VAL A 74 -3.08 23.15 -17.80
C VAL A 74 -3.48 23.84 -19.11
N ASN A 75 -4.32 24.85 -18.95
CA ASN A 75 -4.80 25.80 -19.97
C ASN A 75 -6.08 25.41 -20.72
N ALA A 76 -7.21 25.65 -20.05
CA ALA A 76 -8.39 26.24 -20.71
C ALA A 76 -9.02 27.30 -19.79
N VAL A 77 -8.24 28.34 -19.47
CA VAL A 77 -8.77 29.64 -19.03
C VAL A 77 -8.13 30.68 -19.93
N ARG A 78 -8.82 31.07 -21.00
CA ARG A 78 -9.46 32.39 -21.14
C ARG A 78 -10.10 32.54 -22.52
#